data_AF-A0AAU1XUI8-F1
#
_entry.id   AF-A0AAU1XUI8-F1
#
_cell.length_a   1.000
_cell.length_b   1.000
_cell.length_c   1.000
_cell.angle_alpha   90.00
_cell.angle_beta   90.00
_cell.angle_gamma   90.00
#
_symmetry.space_group_name_H-M   'P 1'
#
loop_
_entity.id
_entity.type
_entity.pdbx_description
1 polymer ?
#
loop_
_entity_poly.entity_id
_entity_poly.type
_entity_poly.pdbx_seq_one_letter_code
_entity_poly.pdbx_strand_id
1 'polypeptide(L)'
;MVLKTFGWSFAITALGLVAAVFYGGWQAFGIVAILSVLEISLSFDNAVVNAGILKKMNAFWQKIFLTVGVLIAVFGMRLVFPVVIVAISAKIGPIEAVELAVNDKEMYEQLVTDAHPSIAAFGGMFLLMIFLDFIFEDRDIKWLAWLERPLAKLGKVDMLSACIALIVLVITSMTFAANAHQHGGVHVDKAQTVLISGILGLITYMVVGGLSGYFENKLEEEEEAEHEAEEEAKRTGKPVSAVAMAGKAAFFMFLYLEVLDASFSFDGVIGAFAITNDIVLMALGLGIGAMYVRSLTVYLVRQGTLDDYVYLEHGAHYAIGALAVILLVTIQYEINEIITGLVGVLLIGWSFWSSVRRNKRLELEGSTAEA
;
A
#
# COMPACT_ATOMS: atom_id res chain seq x y z
N MET A 1 23.97 6.30 -8.73
CA MET A 1 22.50 6.26 -8.85
C MET A 1 21.85 5.98 -7.49
N VAL A 2 22.28 4.92 -6.79
CA VAL A 2 21.85 4.57 -5.41
C VAL A 2 21.90 5.76 -4.44
N LEU A 3 23.04 6.47 -4.35
CA LEU A 3 23.18 7.66 -3.48
C LEU A 3 22.25 8.82 -3.84
N LYS A 4 21.84 8.96 -5.10
CA LYS A 4 20.89 10.02 -5.52
C LYS A 4 19.45 9.67 -5.13
N THR A 5 19.10 8.39 -5.04
CA THR A 5 17.76 7.94 -4.66
C THR A 5 17.62 7.75 -3.15
N PHE A 6 18.60 7.11 -2.51
CA PHE A 6 18.57 6.77 -1.07
C PHE A 6 19.32 7.76 -0.17
N GLY A 7 19.93 8.82 -0.72
CA GLY A 7 20.73 9.76 0.07
C GLY A 7 19.96 10.37 1.25
N TRP A 8 18.71 10.76 1.01
CA TRP A 8 17.82 11.25 2.07
C TRP A 8 17.42 10.15 3.06
N SER A 9 17.16 8.93 2.60
CA SER A 9 16.86 7.79 3.47
C SER A 9 18.02 7.50 4.43
N PHE A 10 19.26 7.52 3.93
CA PHE A 10 20.46 7.34 4.78
C PHE A 10 20.63 8.47 5.79
N ALA A 11 20.41 9.73 5.37
CA ALA A 11 20.47 10.87 6.27
C ALA A 11 19.41 10.78 7.38
N ILE A 12 18.17 10.46 7.03
CA ILE A 12 17.07 10.28 7.99
C ILE A 12 17.33 9.09 8.90
N THR A 13 17.90 7.99 8.39
CA THR A 13 18.29 6.83 9.21
C THR A 13 19.32 7.25 10.26
N ALA A 14 20.39 7.94 9.84
CA ALA A 14 21.43 8.39 10.76
C ALA A 14 20.87 9.35 11.81
N LEU A 15 20.08 10.33 11.40
CA LEU A 15 19.45 11.29 12.31
C LEU A 15 18.47 10.61 13.27
N GLY A 16 17.63 9.70 12.78
CA GLY A 16 16.63 8.99 13.58
C GLY A 16 17.27 8.03 14.58
N LEU A 17 18.32 7.29 14.20
CA LEU A 17 19.06 6.42 15.11
C LEU A 17 19.83 7.23 16.17
N VAL A 18 20.41 8.36 15.81
CA VAL A 18 21.06 9.27 16.77
C VAL A 18 20.03 9.86 17.73
N ALA A 19 18.87 10.30 17.21
CA ALA A 19 17.76 10.77 18.05
C ALA A 19 17.27 9.68 19.01
N ALA A 20 17.21 8.42 18.57
CA ALA A 20 16.88 7.29 19.43
C ALA A 20 17.87 7.11 20.58
N VAL A 21 19.19 7.23 20.31
CA VAL A 21 20.23 7.19 21.36
C VAL A 21 20.04 8.33 22.36
N PHE A 22 19.73 9.55 21.91
CA PHE A 22 19.47 10.67 22.82
C PHE A 22 18.20 10.50 23.64
N TYR A 23 17.17 9.87 23.07
CA TYR A 23 15.87 9.68 23.72
C TYR A 23 15.90 8.56 24.76
N GLY A 24 16.47 7.39 24.43
CA GLY A 24 16.42 6.20 25.28
C GLY A 24 17.68 5.33 25.26
N GLY A 25 18.82 5.90 24.85
CA GLY A 25 20.12 5.21 24.83
C GLY A 25 20.21 4.10 23.78
N TRP A 26 21.12 3.16 24.01
CA TRP A 26 21.40 2.06 23.08
C TRP A 26 20.22 1.07 22.93
N GLN A 27 19.33 0.98 23.92
CA GLN A 27 18.12 0.18 23.81
C GLN A 27 17.14 0.78 22.80
N ALA A 28 16.90 2.09 22.87
CA ALA A 28 16.07 2.79 21.89
C ALA A 28 16.67 2.72 20.48
N PHE A 29 18.00 2.79 20.35
CA PHE A 29 18.68 2.54 19.08
C PHE A 29 18.34 1.16 18.52
N GLY A 30 18.45 0.12 19.34
CA GLY A 30 18.13 -1.25 18.93
C GLY A 30 16.67 -1.41 18.48
N ILE A 31 15.73 -0.85 19.25
CA ILE A 31 14.30 -0.87 18.93
C ILE A 31 14.04 -0.17 17.59
N VAL A 32 14.52 1.07 17.41
CA VAL A 32 14.32 1.83 16.17
C VAL A 32 14.95 1.13 14.98
N ALA A 33 16.14 0.51 15.13
CA ALA A 33 16.77 -0.26 14.07
C ALA A 33 15.94 -1.50 13.67
N ILE A 34 15.44 -2.26 14.65
CA ILE A 34 14.59 -3.43 14.39
C ILE A 34 13.29 -3.00 13.70
N LEU A 35 12.61 -1.97 14.21
CA LEU A 35 11.38 -1.43 13.61
C LEU A 35 11.61 -0.93 12.18
N SER A 36 12.76 -0.29 11.91
CA SER A 36 13.12 0.14 10.55
C SER A 36 13.24 -1.05 9.60
N VAL A 37 13.91 -2.13 10.03
CA VAL A 37 14.08 -3.34 9.22
C VAL A 37 12.74 -4.07 9.03
N LEU A 38 11.94 -4.16 10.09
CA LEU A 38 10.61 -4.75 10.07
C LEU A 38 9.73 -4.04 9.05
N GLU A 39 9.63 -2.71 9.13
CA GLU A 39 8.84 -1.92 8.19
C GLU A 39 9.31 -2.07 6.74
N ILE A 40 10.62 -2.04 6.47
CA ILE A 40 11.14 -2.24 5.11
C ILE A 40 10.78 -3.63 4.57
N SER A 41 10.81 -4.64 5.44
CA SER A 41 10.55 -6.03 5.05
C SER A 41 9.06 -6.28 4.80
N LEU A 42 8.20 -5.80 5.70
CA LEU A 42 6.74 -5.95 5.59
C LEU A 42 6.14 -5.09 4.48
N SER A 43 6.75 -3.95 4.16
CA SER A 43 6.23 -3.00 3.17
C SER A 43 6.92 -3.08 1.81
N PHE A 44 7.66 -4.15 1.52
CA PHE A 44 8.39 -4.25 0.25
C PHE A 44 7.47 -4.47 -0.95
N ASP A 45 6.49 -5.37 -0.84
CA ASP A 45 5.44 -5.57 -1.84
C ASP A 45 4.65 -4.29 -2.11
N ASN A 46 4.36 -3.51 -1.07
CA ASN A 46 3.73 -2.19 -1.19
C ASN A 46 4.56 -1.26 -2.07
N ALA A 47 5.90 -1.29 -1.94
CA ALA A 47 6.78 -0.49 -2.79
C ALA A 47 6.66 -0.86 -4.28
N VAL A 48 6.47 -2.16 -4.58
CA VAL A 48 6.30 -2.69 -5.94
C VAL A 48 4.97 -2.28 -6.53
N VAL A 49 3.87 -2.40 -5.78
CA VAL A 49 2.53 -2.02 -6.24
C VAL A 49 2.48 -0.52 -6.51
N ASN A 50 2.99 0.28 -5.57
CA ASN A 50 3.08 1.72 -5.74
C ASN A 50 3.91 2.09 -6.96
N ALA A 51 4.97 1.34 -7.27
CA ALA A 51 5.79 1.60 -8.45
C ALA A 51 4.99 1.35 -9.74
N GLY A 52 4.12 0.33 -9.76
CA GLY A 52 3.23 0.02 -10.87
C GLY A 52 2.20 1.12 -11.18
N ILE A 53 1.77 1.87 -10.17
CA ILE A 53 0.87 3.02 -10.35
C ILE A 53 1.69 4.28 -10.66
N LEU A 54 2.77 4.51 -9.91
CA LEU A 54 3.62 5.70 -10.05
C LEU A 54 4.31 5.79 -11.42
N LYS A 55 4.59 4.65 -12.08
CA LYS A 55 5.13 4.62 -13.45
C LYS A 55 4.20 5.26 -14.48
N LYS A 56 2.89 5.29 -14.22
CA LYS A 56 1.88 5.93 -15.07
C LYS A 56 1.82 7.45 -14.90
N MET A 57 2.54 7.99 -13.92
CA MET A 57 2.50 9.42 -13.57
C MET A 57 3.71 10.17 -14.12
N ASN A 58 3.50 11.44 -14.50
CA ASN A 58 4.58 12.31 -14.96
C ASN A 58 5.60 12.65 -13.85
N ALA A 59 6.74 13.22 -14.25
CA ALA A 59 7.85 13.52 -13.34
C ALA A 59 7.49 14.52 -12.20
N PHE A 60 6.51 15.40 -12.42
CA PHE A 60 6.03 16.32 -11.39
C PHE A 60 5.34 15.56 -10.26
N TRP A 61 4.42 14.65 -10.59
CA TRP A 61 3.72 13.83 -9.59
C TRP A 61 4.62 12.82 -8.90
N GLN A 62 5.60 12.26 -9.62
CA GLN A 62 6.66 11.45 -8.99
C GLN A 62 7.45 12.25 -7.94
N LYS A 63 7.62 13.56 -8.13
CA LYS A 63 8.27 14.44 -7.15
C LYS A 63 7.35 14.78 -5.98
N ILE A 64 6.05 15.00 -6.22
CA ILE A 64 5.05 15.20 -5.15
C ILE A 64 4.97 13.96 -4.26
N PHE A 65 4.94 12.77 -4.85
CA PHE A 65 4.99 11.50 -4.14
C PHE A 65 6.19 11.39 -3.18
N LEU A 66 7.37 11.82 -3.62
CA LEU A 66 8.58 11.84 -2.79
C LEU A 66 8.64 12.95 -1.73
N THR A 67 7.81 13.97 -1.84
CA THR A 67 7.86 15.14 -0.95
C THR A 67 6.67 15.16 -0.01
N VAL A 68 5.48 15.41 -0.56
CA VAL A 68 4.23 15.43 0.19
C VAL A 68 3.80 14.03 0.57
N GLY A 69 3.91 13.05 -0.35
CA GLY A 69 3.52 11.66 -0.07
C GLY A 69 4.37 11.00 1.01
N VAL A 70 5.64 11.39 1.15
CA VAL A 70 6.49 11.00 2.28
C VAL A 70 5.98 11.58 3.60
N LEU A 71 5.62 12.86 3.61
CA LEU A 71 5.11 13.51 4.82
C LEU A 71 3.79 12.87 5.26
N ILE A 72 2.89 12.57 4.31
CA ILE A 72 1.63 11.88 4.58
C ILE A 72 1.89 10.45 5.08
N ALA A 73 2.75 9.67 4.41
CA ALA A 73 3.04 8.30 4.82
C ALA A 73 3.69 8.23 6.21
N VAL A 74 4.66 9.09 6.51
CA VAL A 74 5.39 9.08 7.79
C VAL A 74 4.56 9.72 8.91
N PHE A 75 4.08 10.95 8.73
CA PHE A 75 3.38 11.66 9.81
C PHE A 75 1.88 11.39 9.79
N GLY A 76 1.26 11.45 8.61
CA GLY A 76 -0.16 11.20 8.46
C GLY A 76 -0.53 9.79 8.90
N MET A 77 0.08 8.77 8.29
CA MET A 77 -0.37 7.40 8.48
C MET A 77 0.16 6.71 9.74
N ARG A 78 1.35 7.09 10.24
CA ARG A 78 1.95 6.42 11.40
C ARG A 78 1.78 7.16 12.72
N LEU A 79 1.51 8.47 12.68
CA LEU A 79 1.34 9.28 13.89
C LEU A 79 -0.09 9.83 14.01
N VAL A 80 -0.61 10.47 12.97
CA VAL A 80 -1.94 11.10 13.02
C VAL A 80 -3.05 10.05 12.93
N PHE A 81 -2.94 9.09 12.01
CA PHE A 81 -4.00 8.11 11.74
C PHE A 81 -4.34 7.22 12.94
N PRO A 82 -3.37 6.62 13.68
CA PRO A 82 -3.69 5.85 14.88
C PRO A 82 -4.42 6.69 15.95
N VAL A 83 -4.01 7.95 16.14
CA VAL A 83 -4.68 8.88 17.07
C VAL A 83 -6.11 9.20 16.63
N VAL A 84 -6.33 9.47 15.33
CA VAL A 84 -7.67 9.74 14.79
C VAL A 84 -8.58 8.53 14.97
N ILE A 85 -8.07 7.33 14.71
CA ILE A 85 -8.80 6.08 14.91
C ILE A 85 -9.21 5.93 16.37
N VAL A 86 -8.28 6.10 17.31
CA VAL A 86 -8.57 5.97 18.74
C VAL A 86 -9.62 7.01 19.17
N ALA A 87 -9.51 8.25 18.69
CA ALA A 87 -10.50 9.29 18.97
C ALA A 87 -11.91 8.87 18.51
N ILE A 88 -12.04 8.26 17.33
CA ILE A 88 -13.33 7.81 16.78
C ILE A 88 -13.83 6.55 17.49
N SER A 89 -12.96 5.54 17.69
CA SER A 89 -13.33 4.23 18.24
C SER A 89 -13.67 4.32 19.73
N ALA A 90 -12.86 5.04 20.50
CA ALA A 90 -13.05 5.26 21.93
C ALA A 90 -13.98 6.43 22.23
N LYS A 91 -14.41 7.19 21.20
CA LYS A 91 -15.28 8.38 21.31
C LYS A 91 -14.72 9.44 22.27
N ILE A 92 -13.40 9.62 22.24
CA ILE A 92 -12.68 10.64 23.01
C ILE A 92 -12.28 11.81 22.11
N GLY A 93 -11.97 12.96 22.71
CA GLY A 93 -11.51 14.12 21.95
C GLY A 93 -10.15 13.85 21.26
N PRO A 94 -9.85 14.46 20.10
CA PRO A 94 -8.54 14.29 19.45
C PRO A 94 -7.35 14.70 20.33
N ILE A 95 -7.53 15.73 21.17
CA ILE A 95 -6.51 16.19 22.11
C ILE A 95 -6.31 15.15 23.23
N GLU A 96 -7.40 14.57 23.75
CA GLU A 96 -7.36 13.52 24.77
C GLU A 96 -6.69 12.26 24.22
N ALA A 97 -6.92 11.91 22.95
CA ALA A 97 -6.24 10.79 22.31
C ALA A 97 -4.72 11.00 22.19
N VAL A 98 -4.27 12.24 21.93
CA VAL A 98 -2.83 12.59 21.95
C VAL A 98 -2.28 12.55 23.37
N GLU A 99 -3.03 13.04 24.35
CA GLU A 99 -2.61 13.01 25.75
C GLU A 99 -2.48 11.56 26.25
N LEU A 100 -3.42 10.69 25.89
CA LEU A 100 -3.38 9.27 26.18
C LEU A 100 -2.18 8.60 25.51
N ALA A 101 -1.96 8.86 24.23
CA ALA A 101 -0.82 8.35 23.46
C ALA A 101 0.54 8.64 24.12
N VAL A 102 0.69 9.82 24.75
CA VAL A 102 1.96 10.23 25.38
C VAL A 102 2.07 9.75 26.82
N ASN A 103 0.98 9.85 27.60
CA ASN A 103 1.01 9.67 29.05
C ASN A 103 0.59 8.26 29.51
N ASP A 104 -0.22 7.55 28.73
CA ASP A 104 -0.72 6.21 29.05
C ASP A 104 -0.61 5.28 27.83
N LYS A 105 0.62 4.82 27.60
CA LYS A 105 1.00 4.01 26.44
C LYS A 105 0.28 2.66 26.39
N GLU A 106 0.01 2.06 27.56
CA GLU A 106 -0.65 0.75 27.66
C GLU A 106 -2.14 0.88 27.32
N MET A 107 -2.83 1.88 27.88
CA MET A 107 -4.22 2.14 27.50
C MET A 107 -4.34 2.54 26.03
N TYR A 108 -3.37 3.31 25.51
CA TYR A 108 -3.36 3.68 24.10
C TYR A 108 -3.21 2.45 23.19
N GLU A 109 -2.25 1.56 23.47
CA GLU A 109 -2.09 0.29 22.77
C GLU A 109 -3.40 -0.50 22.78
N GLN A 110 -4.03 -0.65 23.96
CA GLN A 110 -5.31 -1.34 24.10
C GLN A 110 -6.39 -0.79 23.17
N LEU A 111 -6.55 0.54 23.11
CA LEU A 111 -7.56 1.17 22.26
C LEU A 111 -7.24 1.04 20.77
N VAL A 112 -5.96 1.03 20.38
CA VAL A 112 -5.55 0.80 18.99
C VAL A 112 -5.81 -0.66 18.59
N THR A 113 -5.43 -1.62 19.44
CA THR A 113 -5.70 -3.05 19.22
C THR A 113 -7.21 -3.32 19.18
N ASP A 114 -8.00 -2.66 20.02
CA ASP A 114 -9.46 -2.80 20.01
C ASP A 114 -10.14 -2.19 18.77
N ALA A 115 -9.46 -1.25 18.11
CA ALA A 115 -9.87 -0.71 16.83
C ALA A 115 -9.45 -1.60 15.64
N HIS A 116 -8.54 -2.56 15.84
CA HIS A 116 -8.02 -3.43 14.78
C HIS A 116 -9.11 -4.08 13.92
N PRO A 117 -10.19 -4.68 14.47
CA PRO A 117 -11.25 -5.28 13.64
C PRO A 117 -11.87 -4.30 12.62
N SER A 118 -12.04 -3.04 13.02
CA SER A 118 -12.60 -2.01 12.15
C SER A 118 -11.65 -1.64 11.01
N ILE A 119 -10.35 -1.61 11.28
CA ILE A 119 -9.35 -1.21 10.29
C ILE A 119 -9.00 -2.37 9.37
N ALA A 120 -8.85 -3.57 9.92
CA ALA A 120 -8.64 -4.78 9.17
C ALA A 120 -9.79 -5.04 8.19
N ALA A 121 -11.05 -4.77 8.60
CA ALA A 121 -12.20 -4.83 7.69
C ALA A 121 -12.14 -3.73 6.62
N PHE A 122 -11.86 -2.48 6.99
CA PHE A 122 -11.78 -1.37 6.04
C PHE A 122 -10.68 -1.60 4.99
N GLY A 123 -9.44 -1.79 5.45
CA GLY A 123 -8.27 -2.01 4.61
C GLY A 123 -8.33 -3.34 3.88
N GLY A 124 -8.71 -4.42 4.55
CA GLY A 124 -8.85 -5.75 3.95
C GLY A 124 -9.84 -5.75 2.79
N MET A 125 -11.00 -5.08 2.93
CA MET A 125 -11.96 -4.96 1.84
C MET A 125 -11.47 -4.06 0.69
N PHE A 126 -10.76 -2.98 1.00
CA PHE A 126 -10.15 -2.11 -0.01
C PHE A 126 -9.09 -2.87 -0.84
N LEU A 127 -8.19 -3.58 -0.15
CA LEU A 127 -7.13 -4.38 -0.78
C LEU A 127 -7.70 -5.59 -1.54
N LEU A 128 -8.75 -6.21 -1.02
CA LEU A 128 -9.45 -7.29 -1.70
C LEU A 128 -10.02 -6.82 -3.04
N MET A 129 -10.59 -5.61 -3.10
CA MET A 129 -11.06 -5.04 -4.38
C MET A 129 -9.92 -4.84 -5.38
N ILE A 130 -8.78 -4.29 -4.95
CA ILE A 130 -7.59 -4.16 -5.80
C ILE A 130 -7.20 -5.53 -6.38
N PHE A 131 -7.15 -6.55 -5.54
CA PHE A 131 -6.80 -7.90 -5.96
C PHE A 131 -7.84 -8.53 -6.90
N LEU A 132 -9.14 -8.36 -6.63
CA LEU A 132 -10.20 -8.93 -7.46
C LEU A 132 -10.28 -8.25 -8.84
N ASP A 133 -10.13 -6.93 -8.90
CA ASP A 133 -10.11 -6.22 -10.17
C ASP A 133 -8.87 -6.62 -10.99
N PHE A 134 -7.72 -6.80 -10.33
CA PHE A 134 -6.56 -7.39 -10.97
C PHE A 134 -6.82 -8.84 -11.42
N ILE A 135 -7.35 -9.74 -10.60
CA ILE A 135 -7.44 -11.16 -10.98
C ILE A 135 -8.43 -11.41 -12.14
N PHE A 136 -9.39 -10.50 -12.33
CA PHE A 136 -10.42 -10.60 -13.35
C PHE A 136 -10.12 -9.83 -14.64
N GLU A 137 -9.14 -8.94 -14.64
CA GLU A 137 -8.69 -8.25 -15.84
C GLU A 137 -8.00 -9.21 -16.83
N ASP A 138 -8.32 -9.09 -18.12
CA ASP A 138 -7.69 -9.87 -19.18
C ASP A 138 -6.40 -9.21 -19.67
N ARG A 139 -5.27 -9.61 -19.09
CA ARG A 139 -3.92 -9.10 -19.44
C ARG A 139 -3.20 -9.95 -20.48
N ASP A 140 -2.33 -9.34 -21.27
CA ASP A 140 -1.49 -10.04 -22.26
C ASP A 140 -0.50 -11.01 -21.59
N ILE A 141 0.18 -10.53 -20.56
CA ILE A 141 1.05 -11.36 -19.74
C ILE A 141 0.24 -11.95 -18.60
N LYS A 142 0.38 -13.27 -18.40
CA LYS A 142 -0.22 -13.99 -17.28
C LYS A 142 0.87 -14.79 -16.57
N TRP A 143 1.03 -14.60 -15.25
CA TRP A 143 2.07 -15.30 -14.49
C TRP A 143 1.61 -16.71 -14.13
N LEU A 144 0.46 -16.83 -13.46
CA LEU A 144 -0.18 -18.11 -13.12
C LEU A 144 -1.28 -18.41 -14.13
N ALA A 145 -0.89 -18.68 -15.38
CA ALA A 145 -1.84 -18.80 -16.51
C ALA A 145 -2.97 -19.82 -16.31
N TRP A 146 -2.76 -20.87 -15.50
CA TRP A 146 -3.80 -21.86 -15.18
C TRP A 146 -4.91 -21.29 -14.28
N LEU A 147 -4.59 -20.31 -13.45
CA LEU A 147 -5.50 -19.63 -12.54
C LEU A 147 -6.04 -18.33 -13.16
N GLU A 148 -5.18 -17.53 -13.78
CA GLU A 148 -5.56 -16.22 -14.35
C GLU A 148 -6.48 -16.35 -15.58
N ARG A 149 -6.28 -17.34 -16.46
CA ARG A 149 -7.12 -17.52 -17.66
C ARG A 149 -8.61 -17.80 -17.35
N PRO A 150 -8.97 -18.72 -16.45
CA PRO A 150 -10.37 -18.94 -16.11
C PRO A 150 -10.97 -17.74 -15.35
N LEU A 151 -10.20 -17.10 -14.47
CA LEU A 151 -10.68 -15.94 -13.71
C LEU A 151 -10.90 -14.71 -14.61
N ALA A 152 -10.01 -14.44 -15.57
CA ALA A 152 -10.20 -13.37 -16.56
C ALA A 152 -11.49 -13.52 -17.38
N LYS A 153 -11.96 -14.75 -17.62
CA LYS A 153 -13.26 -14.97 -18.29
C LYS A 153 -14.45 -14.56 -17.42
N LEU A 154 -14.32 -14.66 -16.09
CA LEU A 154 -15.34 -14.22 -15.14
C LEU A 154 -15.41 -12.69 -15.04
N GLY A 155 -14.31 -11.99 -15.32
CA GLY A 155 -14.25 -10.52 -15.38
C GLY A 155 -15.13 -9.87 -16.44
N LYS A 156 -15.73 -10.65 -17.34
CA LYS A 156 -16.75 -10.15 -18.29
C LYS A 156 -18.09 -9.82 -17.64
N VAL A 157 -18.28 -10.22 -16.38
CA VAL A 157 -19.49 -9.90 -15.61
C VAL A 157 -19.25 -8.61 -14.84
N ASP A 158 -19.97 -7.55 -15.24
CA ASP A 158 -19.92 -6.26 -14.56
C ASP A 158 -20.20 -6.44 -13.06
N MET A 159 -19.42 -5.73 -12.23
CA MET A 159 -19.54 -5.72 -10.76
C MET A 159 -19.30 -7.07 -10.07
N LEU A 160 -18.71 -8.08 -10.74
CA LEU A 160 -18.41 -9.36 -10.11
C LEU A 160 -17.48 -9.20 -8.89
N SER A 161 -16.43 -8.38 -9.00
CA SER A 161 -15.51 -8.09 -7.91
C SER A 161 -16.25 -7.57 -6.67
N ALA A 162 -17.13 -6.59 -6.86
CA ALA A 162 -17.92 -6.01 -5.78
C ALA A 162 -18.88 -7.04 -5.15
N CYS A 163 -19.52 -7.89 -5.96
CA CYS A 163 -20.37 -8.97 -5.46
C CYS A 163 -19.59 -9.96 -4.59
N ILE A 164 -18.44 -10.43 -5.06
CA ILE A 164 -17.58 -11.36 -4.32
C ILE A 164 -17.08 -10.71 -3.04
N ALA A 165 -16.64 -9.45 -3.11
CA ALA A 165 -16.19 -8.71 -1.95
C ALA A 165 -17.30 -8.55 -0.89
N LEU A 166 -18.52 -8.21 -1.29
CA LEU A 166 -19.66 -8.16 -0.37
C LEU A 166 -19.98 -9.51 0.26
N ILE A 167 -19.89 -10.61 -0.50
CA ILE A 167 -20.06 -11.97 0.04
C ILE A 167 -18.98 -12.28 1.07
N VAL A 168 -17.71 -12.01 0.75
CA VAL A 168 -16.58 -12.19 1.68
C VAL A 168 -16.76 -11.34 2.93
N LEU A 169 -17.24 -10.11 2.81
CA LEU A 169 -17.52 -9.24 3.94
C LEU A 169 -18.64 -9.79 4.84
N VAL A 170 -19.74 -10.27 4.25
CA VAL A 170 -20.83 -10.88 5.02
C VAL A 170 -20.34 -12.13 5.75
N ILE A 171 -19.57 -12.99 5.09
CA ILE A 171 -18.97 -14.17 5.72
C ILE A 171 -18.07 -13.73 6.88
N THR A 172 -17.15 -12.80 6.63
CA THR A 172 -16.21 -12.28 7.63
C THR A 172 -16.94 -11.69 8.84
N SER A 173 -18.01 -10.92 8.59
CA SER A 173 -18.85 -10.35 9.64
C SER A 173 -19.57 -11.42 10.46
N MET A 174 -19.98 -12.54 9.85
CA MET A 174 -20.74 -13.60 10.54
C MET A 174 -19.85 -14.64 11.21
N THR A 175 -18.61 -14.84 10.75
CA THR A 175 -17.69 -15.87 11.26
C THR A 175 -16.61 -15.28 12.15
N PHE A 176 -15.77 -14.40 11.60
CA PHE A 176 -14.59 -13.88 12.29
C PHE A 176 -14.98 -12.78 13.27
N ALA A 177 -15.81 -11.82 12.82
CA ALA A 177 -16.17 -10.66 13.63
C ALA A 177 -17.10 -10.98 14.81
N ALA A 178 -17.86 -12.07 14.74
CA ALA A 178 -18.69 -12.54 15.85
C ALA A 178 -17.86 -12.96 17.08
N ASN A 179 -16.59 -13.32 16.85
CA ASN A 179 -15.62 -13.66 17.89
C ASN A 179 -14.34 -12.83 17.67
N ALA A 180 -14.47 -11.52 17.50
CA ALA A 180 -13.30 -10.70 17.21
C ALA A 180 -12.34 -10.68 18.40
N HIS A 181 -11.05 -10.81 18.11
CA HIS A 181 -10.00 -10.76 19.12
C HIS A 181 -9.87 -9.35 19.69
N GLN A 182 -9.76 -9.24 21.02
CA GLN A 182 -9.46 -8.01 21.72
C GLN A 182 -8.21 -8.16 22.59
N HIS A 183 -7.66 -7.02 22.99
CA HIS A 183 -6.51 -7.00 23.87
C HIS A 183 -6.76 -7.84 25.14
N GLY A 184 -5.77 -8.67 25.51
CA GLY A 184 -5.87 -9.58 26.66
C GLY A 184 -6.57 -10.92 26.36
N GLY A 185 -6.86 -11.25 25.10
CA GLY A 185 -7.36 -12.57 24.69
C GLY A 185 -8.89 -12.74 24.82
N VAL A 186 -9.62 -11.67 25.10
CA VAL A 186 -11.08 -11.67 25.17
C VAL A 186 -11.68 -11.63 23.76
N HIS A 187 -12.81 -12.29 23.55
CA HIS A 187 -13.52 -12.28 22.27
C HIS A 187 -14.83 -11.51 22.42
N VAL A 188 -15.06 -10.54 21.51
CA VAL A 188 -16.27 -9.70 21.52
C VAL A 188 -16.89 -9.65 20.14
N ASP A 189 -18.22 -9.62 20.10
CA ASP A 189 -18.95 -9.44 18.86
C ASP A 189 -18.75 -8.02 18.32
N LYS A 190 -18.03 -7.94 17.19
CA LYS A 190 -17.78 -6.72 16.41
C LYS A 190 -18.39 -6.83 15.01
N ALA A 191 -19.35 -7.72 14.78
CA ALA A 191 -19.95 -7.97 13.46
C ALA A 191 -20.44 -6.68 12.80
N GLN A 192 -21.22 -5.85 13.52
CA GLN A 192 -21.72 -4.59 12.98
C GLN A 192 -20.58 -3.61 12.63
N THR A 193 -19.56 -3.52 13.48
CA THR A 193 -18.39 -2.66 13.23
C THR A 193 -17.64 -3.10 11.99
N VAL A 194 -17.38 -4.39 11.84
CA VAL A 194 -16.70 -4.98 10.68
C VAL A 194 -17.51 -4.77 9.40
N LEU A 195 -18.83 -4.97 9.45
CA LEU A 195 -19.70 -4.76 8.30
C LEU A 195 -19.69 -3.29 7.83
N ILE A 196 -19.85 -2.33 8.76
CA ILE A 196 -19.84 -0.90 8.44
C ILE A 196 -18.48 -0.49 7.90
N SER A 197 -17.40 -0.86 8.57
CA SER A 197 -16.04 -0.51 8.14
C SER A 197 -15.67 -1.14 6.80
N GLY A 198 -16.03 -2.40 6.57
CA GLY A 198 -15.79 -3.06 5.29
C GLY A 198 -16.57 -2.42 4.15
N ILE A 199 -17.82 -2.01 4.38
CA ILE A 199 -18.60 -1.23 3.40
C ILE A 199 -17.92 0.12 3.12
N LEU A 200 -17.42 0.82 4.14
CA LEU A 200 -16.68 2.07 3.96
C LEU A 200 -15.40 1.86 3.16
N GLY A 201 -14.70 0.74 3.35
CA GLY A 201 -13.54 0.34 2.55
C GLY A 201 -13.90 0.14 1.08
N LEU A 202 -14.98 -0.61 0.81
CA LEU A 202 -15.52 -0.81 -0.54
C LEU A 202 -15.93 0.52 -1.21
N ILE A 203 -16.65 1.38 -0.49
CA ILE A 203 -17.07 2.70 -0.99
C ILE A 203 -15.83 3.53 -1.33
N THR A 204 -14.83 3.55 -0.44
CA THR A 204 -13.59 4.29 -0.66
C THR A 204 -12.89 3.80 -1.93
N TYR A 205 -12.79 2.48 -2.13
CA TYR A 205 -12.24 1.91 -3.35
C TYR A 205 -13.01 2.35 -4.59
N MET A 206 -14.35 2.22 -4.60
CA MET A 206 -15.18 2.57 -5.75
C MET A 206 -15.13 4.07 -6.06
N VAL A 207 -15.09 4.92 -5.04
CA VAL A 207 -14.98 6.38 -5.23
C VAL A 207 -13.62 6.74 -5.81
N VAL A 208 -12.54 6.24 -5.22
CA VAL A 208 -11.19 6.62 -5.66
C VAL A 208 -10.86 6.00 -7.02
N GLY A 209 -11.15 4.71 -7.22
CA GLY A 209 -10.94 4.02 -8.49
C GLY A 209 -11.86 4.52 -9.61
N GLY A 210 -13.15 4.73 -9.32
CA GLY A 210 -14.11 5.27 -10.28
C GLY A 210 -13.78 6.71 -10.72
N LEU A 211 -13.32 7.55 -9.80
CA LEU A 211 -12.83 8.89 -10.15
C LEU A 211 -11.52 8.82 -10.94
N SER A 212 -10.58 7.93 -10.57
CA SER A 212 -9.33 7.76 -11.33
C SER A 212 -9.61 7.39 -12.78
N GLY A 213 -10.43 6.37 -13.04
CA GLY A 213 -10.76 5.94 -14.41
C GLY A 213 -11.53 7.00 -15.21
N TYR A 214 -12.48 7.71 -14.58
CA TYR A 214 -13.19 8.82 -15.24
C TYR A 214 -12.22 9.93 -15.67
N PHE A 215 -11.26 10.27 -14.80
CA PHE A 215 -10.30 11.31 -15.12
C PHE A 215 -9.18 10.82 -16.04
N GLU A 216 -8.77 9.55 -16.01
CA GLU A 216 -7.79 8.95 -16.93
C GLU A 216 -8.28 9.01 -18.38
N ASN A 217 -9.50 8.53 -18.66
CA ASN A 217 -10.07 8.60 -20.01
C ASN A 217 -10.13 10.04 -20.53
N LYS A 218 -10.52 10.98 -19.67
CA LYS A 218 -10.58 12.40 -20.01
C LYS A 218 -9.20 13.01 -20.22
N LEU A 219 -8.17 12.46 -19.57
CA LEU A 219 -6.79 12.89 -19.69
C LEU A 219 -6.18 12.36 -20.99
N GLU A 220 -6.48 11.12 -21.38
CA GLU A 220 -6.11 10.56 -22.68
C GLU A 220 -6.72 11.38 -23.82
N GLU A 221 -8.02 11.70 -23.75
CA GLU A 221 -8.68 12.57 -24.74
C GLU A 221 -8.05 13.97 -24.84
N GLU A 222 -7.63 14.55 -23.71
CA GLU A 222 -6.99 15.86 -23.65
C GLU A 222 -5.51 15.83 -24.05
N GLU A 223 -4.77 14.76 -23.72
CA GLU A 223 -3.40 14.53 -24.17
C GLU A 223 -3.35 14.33 -25.67
N GLU A 224 -4.27 13.56 -26.25
CA GLU A 224 -4.42 13.44 -27.70
C GLU A 224 -4.70 14.81 -28.33
N ALA A 225 -5.62 15.60 -27.77
CA ALA A 225 -5.91 16.95 -28.25
C ALA A 225 -4.73 17.92 -28.08
N GLU A 226 -3.96 17.82 -26.99
CA GLU A 226 -2.74 18.59 -26.79
C GLU A 226 -1.64 18.17 -27.76
N HIS A 227 -1.49 16.89 -28.05
CA HIS A 227 -0.53 16.37 -29.03
C HIS A 227 -0.88 16.85 -30.44
N GLU A 228 -2.17 16.82 -30.81
CA GLU A 228 -2.68 17.39 -32.05
C GLU A 228 -2.43 18.90 -32.13
N ALA A 229 -2.70 19.64 -31.05
CA ALA A 229 -2.46 21.07 -30.96
C ALA A 229 -0.95 21.42 -30.98
N GLU A 230 -0.09 20.58 -30.38
CA GLU A 230 1.36 20.70 -30.44
C GLU A 230 1.88 20.45 -31.86
N GLU A 231 1.38 19.42 -32.55
CA GLU A 231 1.72 19.17 -33.95
C GLU A 231 1.29 20.35 -34.84
N GLU A 232 0.11 20.90 -34.60
CA GLU A 232 -0.39 22.06 -35.33
C GLU A 232 0.38 23.34 -34.98
N ALA A 233 0.77 23.53 -33.72
CA ALA A 233 1.60 24.64 -33.27
C ALA A 233 3.03 24.54 -33.80
N LYS A 234 3.62 23.33 -33.89
CA LYS A 234 4.89 23.06 -34.56
C LYS A 234 4.82 23.41 -36.05
N ARG A 235 3.66 23.20 -36.70
CA ARG A 235 3.40 23.62 -38.09
C ARG A 235 3.20 25.12 -38.25
N THR A 236 2.61 25.80 -37.25
CA THR A 236 2.18 27.21 -37.36
C THR A 236 3.05 28.21 -36.58
N GLY A 237 4.06 27.74 -35.84
CA GLY A 237 5.04 28.57 -35.14
C GLY A 237 4.52 29.30 -33.89
N LYS A 238 3.40 28.86 -33.29
CA LYS A 238 2.83 29.47 -32.08
C LYS A 238 3.37 28.82 -30.80
N PRO A 239 3.56 29.59 -29.71
CA PRO A 239 3.94 29.02 -28.43
C PRO A 239 2.76 28.28 -27.80
N VAL A 240 3.03 27.07 -27.30
CA VAL A 240 2.04 26.20 -26.65
C VAL A 240 2.01 26.50 -25.15
N SER A 241 0.81 26.64 -24.61
CA SER A 241 0.55 26.78 -23.17
C SER A 241 -0.22 25.53 -22.72
N ALA A 242 0.51 24.47 -22.36
CA ALA A 242 -0.05 23.17 -21.98
C ALA A 242 0.37 22.82 -20.56
N VAL A 243 -0.49 23.03 -19.53
CA VAL A 243 -0.22 22.49 -18.17
C VAL A 243 -1.46 22.28 -17.27
N ALA A 244 -2.65 22.83 -17.56
CA ALA A 244 -3.61 23.06 -16.47
C ALA A 244 -4.53 21.88 -16.06
N MET A 245 -4.76 20.83 -16.87
CA MET A 245 -5.77 19.79 -16.55
C MET A 245 -5.26 18.35 -16.37
N ALA A 246 -4.06 18.00 -16.86
CA ALA A 246 -3.38 16.74 -16.48
C ALA A 246 -3.13 16.60 -14.97
N GLY A 247 -3.24 17.69 -14.21
CA GLY A 247 -3.13 17.68 -12.75
C GLY A 247 -4.28 16.95 -12.03
N LYS A 248 -5.50 16.87 -12.59
CA LYS A 248 -6.65 16.32 -11.84
C LYS A 248 -6.65 14.79 -11.75
N ALA A 249 -6.47 14.06 -12.85
CA ALA A 249 -6.42 12.58 -12.77
C ALA A 249 -5.20 12.12 -11.96
N ALA A 250 -4.04 12.74 -12.23
CA ALA A 250 -2.83 12.45 -11.48
C ALA A 250 -2.94 12.82 -9.99
N PHE A 251 -3.77 13.81 -9.62
CA PHE A 251 -4.13 14.04 -8.23
C PHE A 251 -4.96 12.89 -7.63
N PHE A 252 -5.95 12.34 -8.36
CA PHE A 252 -6.73 11.20 -7.88
C PHE A 252 -5.91 9.91 -7.81
N MET A 253 -5.01 9.66 -8.78
CA MET A 253 -4.02 8.57 -8.69
C MET A 253 -3.07 8.77 -7.51
N PHE A 254 -2.67 10.01 -7.19
CA PHE A 254 -1.91 10.31 -6.00
C PHE A 254 -2.71 10.01 -4.72
N LEU A 255 -3.98 10.43 -4.64
CA LEU A 255 -4.85 10.07 -3.53
C LEU A 255 -5.03 8.55 -3.41
N TYR A 256 -5.16 7.85 -4.53
CA TYR A 256 -5.22 6.38 -4.57
C TYR A 256 -3.96 5.76 -3.96
N LEU A 257 -2.78 6.25 -4.32
CA LEU A 257 -1.51 5.83 -3.72
C LEU A 257 -1.47 6.08 -2.22
N GLU A 258 -1.94 7.23 -1.74
CA GLU A 258 -1.96 7.53 -0.30
C GLU A 258 -2.95 6.66 0.48
N VAL A 259 -4.12 6.33 -0.09
CA VAL A 259 -5.11 5.43 0.55
C VAL A 259 -4.62 3.98 0.56
N LEU A 260 -3.94 3.57 -0.50
CA LEU A 260 -3.29 2.26 -0.58
C LEU A 260 -2.17 2.17 0.47
N ASP A 261 -1.31 3.19 0.57
CA ASP A 261 -0.30 3.29 1.63
C ASP A 261 -0.92 3.26 3.02
N ALA A 262 -2.03 3.97 3.20
CA ALA A 262 -2.75 3.99 4.46
C ALA A 262 -3.17 2.58 4.89
N SER A 263 -3.76 1.83 3.95
CA SER A 263 -4.26 0.48 4.19
C SER A 263 -3.14 -0.49 4.58
N PHE A 264 -1.97 -0.38 3.94
CA PHE A 264 -0.84 -1.24 4.26
C PHE A 264 -0.05 -0.81 5.51
N SER A 265 0.01 0.49 5.77
CA SER A 265 0.80 1.03 6.88
C SER A 265 0.29 0.61 8.26
N PHE A 266 -0.99 0.23 8.36
CA PHE A 266 -1.59 -0.15 9.65
C PHE A 266 -1.01 -1.45 10.20
N ASP A 267 -0.71 -2.43 9.33
CA ASP A 267 -0.09 -3.71 9.72
C ASP A 267 1.29 -3.46 10.35
N GLY A 268 2.08 -2.56 9.77
CA GLY A 268 3.36 -2.12 10.34
C GLY A 268 3.25 -1.45 11.71
N VAL A 269 2.16 -0.71 11.96
CA VAL A 269 1.88 -0.10 13.27
C VAL A 269 1.50 -1.15 14.31
N ILE A 270 0.66 -2.12 13.96
CA ILE A 270 0.27 -3.22 14.85
C ILE A 270 1.48 -4.10 15.16
N GLY A 271 2.26 -4.49 14.16
CA GLY A 271 3.49 -5.25 14.35
C GLY A 271 4.55 -4.52 15.18
N ALA A 272 4.53 -3.18 15.20
CA ALA A 272 5.41 -2.40 16.04
C ALA A 272 5.04 -2.45 17.53
N PHE A 273 3.75 -2.57 17.88
CA PHE A 273 3.32 -2.74 19.28
C PHE A 273 3.86 -4.05 19.89
N ALA A 274 4.06 -5.09 19.08
CA ALA A 274 4.71 -6.33 19.54
C ALA A 274 6.18 -6.11 19.98
N ILE A 275 6.80 -4.99 19.61
CA ILE A 275 8.18 -4.63 19.97
C ILE A 275 8.22 -3.52 21.01
N THR A 276 7.37 -2.49 20.88
CA THR A 276 7.35 -1.35 21.79
C THR A 276 6.02 -0.61 21.78
N ASN A 277 5.63 -0.12 22.96
CA ASN A 277 4.46 0.76 23.14
C ASN A 277 4.84 2.25 23.13
N ASP A 278 6.12 2.56 22.89
CA ASP A 278 6.58 3.93 22.81
C ASP A 278 6.37 4.49 21.40
N ILE A 279 5.34 5.32 21.24
CA ILE A 279 4.98 5.95 19.97
C ILE A 279 6.13 6.77 19.37
N VAL A 280 7.02 7.34 20.19
CA VAL A 280 8.19 8.07 19.67
C VAL A 280 9.14 7.09 18.98
N LEU A 281 9.39 5.93 19.59
CA LEU A 281 10.24 4.89 19.00
C LEU A 281 9.58 4.26 17.76
N MET A 282 8.27 4.05 17.80
CA MET A 282 7.49 3.59 16.64
C MET A 282 7.58 4.59 15.48
N ALA A 283 7.32 5.88 15.74
CA ALA A 283 7.38 6.93 14.72
C ALA A 283 8.78 7.06 14.11
N LEU A 284 9.84 6.93 14.91
CA LEU A 284 11.22 6.93 14.41
C LEU A 284 11.51 5.70 13.55
N GLY A 285 11.23 4.49 14.05
CA GLY A 285 11.56 3.24 13.36
C GLY A 285 10.73 3.04 12.09
N LEU A 286 9.40 3.09 12.21
CA LEU A 286 8.49 2.95 11.08
C LEU A 286 8.64 4.13 10.10
N GLY A 287 8.94 5.34 10.59
CA GLY A 287 9.22 6.50 9.74
C GLY A 287 10.48 6.32 8.88
N ILE A 288 11.55 5.77 9.45
CA ILE A 288 12.75 5.40 8.67
C ILE A 288 12.39 4.36 7.61
N GLY A 289 11.66 3.31 7.98
CA GLY A 289 11.27 2.27 7.02
C GLY A 289 10.41 2.80 5.88
N ALA A 290 9.42 3.64 6.18
CA ALA A 290 8.57 4.32 5.19
C ALA A 290 9.40 5.13 4.17
N MET A 291 10.44 5.83 4.63
CA MET A 291 11.36 6.54 3.74
C MET A 291 12.07 5.61 2.76
N TYR A 292 12.48 4.42 3.20
CA TYR A 292 13.10 3.42 2.32
C TYR A 292 12.09 2.82 1.35
N VAL A 293 10.90 2.44 1.82
CA VAL A 293 9.81 1.89 0.98
C VAL A 293 9.51 2.86 -0.17
N ARG A 294 9.31 4.15 0.12
CA ARG A 294 9.06 5.17 -0.92
C ARG A 294 10.25 5.37 -1.86
N SER A 295 11.48 5.34 -1.32
CA SER A 295 12.69 5.45 -2.14
C SER A 295 12.87 4.23 -3.05
N LEU A 296 12.51 3.03 -2.58
CA LEU A 296 12.47 1.80 -3.36
C LEU A 296 11.41 1.89 -4.46
N THR A 297 10.21 2.40 -4.17
CA THR A 297 9.17 2.64 -5.18
C THR A 297 9.72 3.46 -6.35
N VAL A 298 10.32 4.62 -6.08
CA VAL A 298 10.86 5.47 -7.15
C VAL A 298 12.07 4.84 -7.83
N TYR A 299 12.90 4.11 -7.08
CA TYR A 299 14.00 3.37 -7.66
C TYR A 299 13.51 2.36 -8.71
N LEU A 300 12.48 1.57 -8.38
CA LEU A 300 11.88 0.58 -9.28
C LEU A 300 11.30 1.22 -10.54
N VAL A 301 10.63 2.38 -10.40
CA VAL A 301 10.10 3.14 -11.54
C VAL A 301 11.23 3.67 -12.43
N ARG A 302 12.24 4.32 -11.85
CA ARG A 302 13.33 4.95 -12.63
C ARG A 302 14.26 3.96 -13.30
N GLN A 303 14.39 2.75 -12.76
CA GLN A 303 15.19 1.69 -13.36
C GLN A 303 14.42 0.90 -14.42
N GLY A 304 13.11 1.11 -14.58
CA GLY A 304 12.28 0.26 -15.45
C GLY A 304 12.22 -1.19 -14.97
N THR A 305 12.46 -1.44 -13.68
CA THR A 305 12.57 -2.81 -13.13
C THR A 305 11.27 -3.60 -13.30
N LEU A 306 10.12 -2.93 -13.28
CA LEU A 306 8.83 -3.57 -13.53
C LEU A 306 8.68 -4.04 -14.99
N ASP A 307 9.29 -3.32 -15.93
CA ASP A 307 9.24 -3.65 -17.35
C ASP A 307 10.25 -4.76 -17.67
N ASP A 308 11.44 -4.71 -17.07
CA ASP A 308 12.46 -5.77 -17.17
C ASP A 308 11.97 -7.08 -16.54
N TYR A 309 11.23 -7.02 -15.43
CA TYR A 309 10.73 -8.17 -14.69
C TYR A 309 9.20 -8.23 -14.73
N VAL A 310 8.68 -8.65 -15.87
CA VAL A 310 7.25 -8.61 -16.22
C VAL A 310 6.29 -9.27 -15.22
N TYR A 311 6.70 -10.31 -14.48
CA TYR A 311 5.82 -10.93 -13.48
C TYR A 311 5.87 -10.26 -12.11
N LEU A 312 6.76 -9.29 -11.88
CA LEU A 312 6.95 -8.65 -10.58
C LEU A 312 5.66 -7.94 -10.12
N GLU A 313 4.98 -7.25 -11.05
CA GLU A 313 3.68 -6.61 -10.82
C GLU A 313 2.59 -7.64 -10.45
N HIS A 314 2.60 -8.82 -11.07
CA HIS A 314 1.67 -9.90 -10.73
C HIS A 314 1.90 -10.41 -9.32
N GLY A 315 3.15 -10.72 -8.97
CA GLY A 315 3.49 -11.20 -7.63
C GLY A 315 3.07 -10.21 -6.55
N ALA A 316 3.17 -8.92 -6.83
CA ALA A 316 2.75 -7.86 -5.93
C ALA A 316 1.24 -7.84 -5.71
N HIS A 317 0.44 -7.95 -6.76
CA HIS A 317 -1.02 -8.06 -6.61
C HIS A 317 -1.44 -9.35 -5.89
N TYR A 318 -0.75 -10.48 -6.11
CA TYR A 318 -0.99 -11.68 -5.31
C TYR A 318 -0.64 -11.49 -3.84
N ALA A 319 0.42 -10.74 -3.53
CA ALA A 319 0.76 -10.38 -2.15
C ALA A 319 -0.32 -9.50 -1.51
N ILE A 320 -0.86 -8.52 -2.25
CA ILE A 320 -2.04 -7.74 -1.82
C ILE A 320 -3.22 -8.64 -1.50
N GLY A 321 -3.56 -9.58 -2.40
CA GLY A 321 -4.66 -10.50 -2.18
C GLY A 321 -4.46 -11.37 -0.94
N ALA A 322 -3.24 -11.86 -0.73
CA ALA A 322 -2.89 -12.61 0.47
C ALA A 322 -3.01 -11.75 1.74
N LEU A 323 -2.51 -10.51 1.71
CA LEU A 323 -2.60 -9.58 2.83
C LEU A 323 -4.04 -9.20 3.14
N ALA A 324 -4.88 -8.97 2.12
CA ALA A 324 -6.30 -8.71 2.29
C ALA A 324 -7.00 -9.86 3.04
N VAL A 325 -6.70 -11.11 2.67
CA VAL A 325 -7.23 -12.29 3.35
C VAL A 325 -6.68 -12.39 4.78
N ILE A 326 -5.38 -12.17 4.97
CA ILE A 326 -4.74 -12.18 6.29
C ILE A 326 -5.42 -11.16 7.21
N LEU A 327 -5.60 -9.91 6.78
CA LEU A 327 -6.29 -8.87 7.55
C LEU A 327 -7.71 -9.29 7.96
N LEU A 328 -8.48 -9.90 7.06
CA LEU A 328 -9.83 -10.37 7.41
C LEU A 328 -9.81 -11.52 8.42
N VAL A 329 -8.79 -12.39 8.36
CA VAL A 329 -8.60 -13.49 9.33
C VAL A 329 -8.06 -12.97 10.67
N THR A 330 -7.22 -11.93 10.66
CA THR A 330 -6.68 -11.34 11.91
C THR A 330 -7.73 -10.68 12.78
N ILE A 331 -8.93 -10.42 12.25
CA ILE A 331 -10.08 -9.98 13.03
C ILE A 331 -10.36 -10.95 14.20
N GLN A 332 -10.17 -12.25 13.99
CA GLN A 332 -10.40 -13.27 15.02
C GLN A 332 -9.10 -13.91 15.53
N TYR A 333 -8.11 -14.12 14.67
CA TYR A 333 -6.93 -14.91 15.00
C TYR A 333 -5.68 -14.04 15.02
N GLU A 334 -4.88 -14.08 16.09
CA GLU A 334 -3.56 -13.48 16.06
C GLU A 334 -2.66 -14.24 15.07
N ILE A 335 -2.30 -13.59 13.97
CA ILE A 335 -1.32 -14.10 13.01
C ILE A 335 0.02 -13.46 13.33
N ASN A 336 1.08 -14.26 13.33
CA ASN A 336 2.42 -13.74 13.54
C ASN A 336 2.84 -12.88 12.35
N GLU A 337 3.30 -11.66 12.62
CA GLU A 337 3.73 -10.69 11.59
C GLU A 337 4.85 -11.21 10.68
N ILE A 338 5.69 -12.10 11.19
CA ILE A 338 6.71 -12.77 10.39
C ILE A 338 6.06 -13.62 9.30
N ILE A 339 4.94 -14.29 9.59
CA ILE A 339 4.19 -15.08 8.60
C ILE A 339 3.61 -14.14 7.54
N THR A 340 2.95 -13.05 7.96
CA THR A 340 2.39 -12.04 7.05
C THR A 340 3.47 -11.51 6.10
N GLY A 341 4.60 -11.06 6.64
CA GLY A 341 5.74 -10.58 5.86
C GLY A 341 6.36 -11.63 4.95
N LEU A 342 6.55 -12.85 5.44
CA LEU A 342 7.13 -13.94 4.65
C LEU A 342 6.25 -14.29 3.44
N VAL A 343 4.92 -14.26 3.57
CA VAL A 343 4.03 -14.52 2.44
C VAL A 343 4.27 -13.50 1.33
N GLY A 344 4.33 -12.20 1.66
CA GLY A 344 4.66 -11.14 0.70
C GLY A 344 6.04 -11.35 0.06
N VAL A 345 7.08 -11.55 0.87
CA VAL A 345 8.45 -11.77 0.38
C VAL A 345 8.56 -13.00 -0.52
N LEU A 346 7.87 -14.10 -0.19
CA LEU A 346 7.89 -15.32 -1.00
C LEU A 346 7.19 -15.13 -2.34
N LEU A 347 6.04 -14.43 -2.37
CA LEU A 347 5.32 -14.16 -3.61
C LEU A 347 6.12 -13.23 -4.55
N ILE A 348 6.71 -12.17 -4.00
CA ILE A 348 7.57 -11.27 -4.77
C ILE A 348 8.86 -11.98 -5.23
N GLY A 349 9.50 -12.75 -4.35
CA GLY A 349 10.70 -13.51 -4.70
C GLY A 349 10.43 -14.54 -5.79
N TRP A 350 9.27 -15.22 -5.73
CA TRP A 350 8.86 -16.20 -6.73
C TRP A 350 8.52 -15.55 -8.08
N SER A 351 7.85 -14.38 -8.07
CA SER A 351 7.52 -13.67 -9.31
C SER A 351 8.78 -13.08 -9.98
N PHE A 352 9.72 -12.58 -9.18
CA PHE A 352 11.04 -12.15 -9.65
C PHE A 352 11.82 -13.31 -10.28
N TRP A 353 11.95 -14.44 -9.57
CA TRP A 353 12.64 -15.62 -10.09
C TRP A 353 12.00 -16.15 -11.37
N SER A 354 10.67 -16.16 -11.43
CA SER A 354 9.92 -16.55 -12.63
C SER A 354 10.19 -15.63 -13.81
N SER A 355 10.33 -14.32 -13.55
CA SER A 355 10.66 -13.31 -14.57
C SER A 355 12.08 -13.51 -15.10
N VAL A 356 13.06 -13.69 -14.21
CA VAL A 356 14.45 -14.01 -14.58
C VAL A 356 14.50 -15.27 -15.45
N ARG A 357 13.75 -16.32 -15.08
CA ARG A 357 13.70 -17.57 -15.86
C ARG A 357 13.06 -17.37 -17.24
N ARG A 358 12.04 -16.52 -17.36
CA ARG A 358 11.44 -16.15 -18.65
C ARG A 358 12.42 -15.39 -19.51
N ASN A 359 13.11 -14.37 -18.98
CA ASN A 359 14.04 -13.56 -19.74
C ASN A 359 15.20 -14.41 -20.29
N LYS A 360 15.78 -15.28 -19.44
CA LYS A 360 16.80 -16.25 -19.88
C LYS A 360 16.31 -17.17 -21.00
N ARG A 361 15.05 -17.61 -20.96
CA ARG A 361 14.48 -18.45 -22.03
C ARG A 361 14.34 -17.67 -23.34
N LEU A 362 13.87 -16.43 -23.27
CA LEU A 362 13.74 -15.57 -24.45
C LEU A 362 15.10 -15.21 -25.06
N GLU A 363 16.12 -14.97 -24.24
CA GLU A 363 17.51 -14.77 -24.70
C GLU A 363 18.03 -16.00 -25.44
N LEU A 364 17.78 -17.21 -24.91
CA LEU A 364 18.19 -18.45 -25.56
C LEU A 364 17.45 -18.66 -26.89
N GLU A 365 16.13 -18.45 -26.92
CA GLU A 365 15.31 -18.56 -28.14
C GLU A 365 15.73 -17.54 -29.21
N GLY A 366 16.06 -16.30 -28.81
CA GLY A 366 16.59 -15.27 -29.70
C GLY A 366 17.99 -15.63 -30.25
N SER A 367 18.88 -16.15 -29.40
CA SER A 367 20.21 -16.58 -29.84
C SER A 367 20.19 -17.77 -30.82
N THR A 368 19.18 -18.64 -30.73
CA THR A 368 18.96 -19.73 -31.69
C THR A 368 18.25 -19.29 -32.98
N ALA A 369 17.63 -18.11 -33.01
CA ALA A 369 17.02 -17.57 -34.22
C ALA A 369 18.01 -16.75 -35.07
N GLU A 370 19.08 -16.25 -34.46
CA GLU A 370 20.18 -15.51 -35.12
C GLU A 370 21.37 -16.40 -35.54
N ALA A 371 21.44 -17.64 -35.05
CA ALA A 371 22.45 -18.66 -35.40
C ALA A 371 21.92 -19.66 -36.44
#